data_AF-A0AAW8WPT2-F1
#
_entry.id   AF-A0AAW8WPT2-F1
#
_cell.length_a   1.000
_cell.length_b   1.000
_cell.length_c   1.000
_cell.angle_alpha   90.00
_cell.angle_beta   90.00
_cell.angle_gamma   90.00
#
_symmetry.space_group_name_H-M   'P 1'
#
loop_
_entity.id
_entity.type
_entity.pdbx_description
1 polymer ?
#
loop_
_entity_poly.entity_id
_entity_poly.type
_entity_poly.pdbx_seq_one_letter_code
_entity_poly.pdbx_strand_id
1 'polypeptide(L)' 'MTLIKRAEPQLEQYVLKIAKKYLADTSGLKVYLLMSPNGSFIKNPNGNVGMQILSDEEVANGIKTGEMTFAKSTGV' A
#
# COMPACT_ATOMS: atom_id res chain seq x y z
N MET A 1 5.25 -4.89 12.66
CA MET A 1 5.83 -4.05 11.60
C MET A 1 5.41 -4.58 10.24
N THR A 2 4.68 -3.79 9.49
CA THR A 2 4.18 -4.12 8.14
C THR A 2 5.14 -3.54 7.10
N LEU A 3 5.58 -4.36 6.15
CA LEU A 3 6.34 -3.88 5.00
C LEU A 3 5.39 -3.40 3.92
N ILE A 4 5.64 -2.19 3.42
CA ILE A 4 4.83 -1.58 2.36
C ILE A 4 5.69 -1.25 1.15
N LYS A 5 5.12 -1.42 -0.04
CA LYS A 5 5.70 -0.96 -1.31
C LYS A 5 4.66 -0.14 -2.05
N ARG A 6 5.03 1.03 -2.57
CA ARG A 6 4.08 1.82 -3.38
C ARG A 6 3.71 1.05 -4.64
N ALA A 7 2.41 1.03 -4.96
CA ALA A 7 1.94 0.43 -6.19
C ALA A 7 2.43 1.23 -7.41
N GLU A 8 2.62 0.52 -8.52
CA GLU A 8 2.91 1.16 -9.81
C GLU A 8 1.77 2.11 -10.22
N PRO A 9 2.04 3.21 -10.94
CA PRO A 9 1.04 4.22 -11.26
C PRO A 9 -0.25 3.69 -11.90
N GLN A 10 -0.14 2.69 -12.79
CA GLN A 10 -1.30 2.10 -13.47
C GLN A 10 -2.22 1.35 -12.48
N LEU A 11 -1.63 0.59 -11.56
CA LEU A 11 -2.36 -0.14 -10.53
C LEU A 11 -2.95 0.82 -9.49
N GLU A 12 -2.18 1.82 -9.06
CA GLU A 12 -2.63 2.87 -8.14
C GLU A 12 -3.87 3.57 -8.70
N GLN A 13 -3.82 4.03 -9.96
CA GLN A 13 -4.96 4.69 -10.61
C GLN A 13 -6.20 3.79 -10.72
N TYR A 14 -6.01 2.52 -11.08
CA TYR A 14 -7.11 1.56 -11.19
C TYR A 14 -7.81 1.36 -9.84
N VAL A 15 -7.04 1.13 -8.78
CA VAL A 15 -7.56 0.92 -7.43
C VAL A 15 -8.23 2.18 -6.90
N LEU A 16 -7.63 3.36 -7.06
CA LEU A 16 -8.24 4.63 -6.63
C LEU A 16 -9.54 4.92 -7.39
N LYS A 17 -9.62 4.60 -8.69
CA LYS A 17 -10.86 4.73 -9.47
C LYS A 17 -11.98 3.86 -8.90
N ILE A 18 -11.67 2.66 -8.44
CA ILE A 18 -12.65 1.78 -7.77
C ILE A 18 -13.01 2.34 -6.40
N ALA A 19 -12.01 2.79 -5.62
CA ALA A 19 -12.19 3.33 -4.29
C ALA A 19 -13.08 4.58 -4.25
N LYS A 20 -13.04 5.43 -5.28
CA LYS A 20 -13.95 6.59 -5.45
C LYS A 20 -15.44 6.24 -5.43
N LYS A 21 -15.81 4.97 -5.65
CA LYS A 21 -17.20 4.52 -5.49
C LYS A 21 -17.65 4.42 -4.04
N TYR A 22 -16.69 4.38 -3.10
CA TYR A 22 -16.90 4.11 -1.68
C TYR A 22 -16.31 5.20 -0.77
N LEU A 23 -15.32 5.95 -1.25
CA LEU A 23 -14.66 7.05 -0.56
C LEU A 23 -14.98 8.37 -1.25
N ALA A 24 -15.42 9.36 -0.46
CA ALA A 24 -15.86 10.66 -0.98
C ALA A 24 -14.71 11.48 -1.58
N ASP A 25 -13.49 11.35 -1.04
CA ASP A 25 -12.29 11.99 -1.56
C ASP A 25 -11.11 11.00 -1.57
N THR A 26 -10.40 10.95 -2.69
CA THR A 26 -9.21 10.12 -2.88
C THR A 26 -8.02 10.92 -3.40
N SER A 27 -8.10 12.25 -3.45
CA SER A 27 -7.12 13.11 -4.10
C SER A 27 -5.74 13.12 -3.41
N GLY A 28 -5.70 12.83 -2.11
CA GLY A 28 -4.46 12.66 -1.32
C GLY A 28 -4.10 11.21 -1.00
N LEU A 29 -4.80 10.23 -1.57
CA LEU A 29 -4.61 8.82 -1.25
C LEU A 29 -3.68 8.14 -2.26
N LYS A 30 -2.86 7.22 -1.75
CA LYS A 30 -1.94 6.37 -2.52
C LYS A 30 -2.19 4.90 -2.19
N VAL A 31 -1.75 4.02 -3.06
CA VAL A 31 -1.96 2.58 -2.91
C VAL A 31 -0.65 1.90 -2.58
N TYR A 32 -0.65 1.13 -1.50
CA TYR A 32 0.50 0.40 -0.99
C TYR A 32 0.23 -1.10 -0.99
N LEU A 33 1.15 -1.84 -1.58
CA LEU A 33 1.18 -3.31 -1.57
C LEU A 33 1.77 -3.78 -0.24
N LEU A 34 1.14 -4.76 0.37
CA LEU A 34 1.59 -5.36 1.63
C LEU A 34 2.61 -6.47 1.35
N MET A 35 3.72 -6.45 2.09
CA MET A 35 4.81 -7.39 1.91
C MET A 35 5.16 -8.10 3.23
N SER A 36 5.60 -9.35 3.09
CA SER A 36 6.15 -10.17 4.16
C SER A 36 7.65 -9.84 4.35
N PRO A 37 8.22 -10.12 5.54
CA PRO A 37 9.66 -9.92 5.80
C PRO A 37 10.61 -10.61 4.83
N ASN A 38 10.17 -11.71 4.20
CA ASN A 38 10.93 -12.46 3.20
C ASN A 38 10.86 -11.85 1.79
N GLY A 39 10.24 -10.67 1.62
CA GLY A 39 10.12 -9.99 0.33
C GLY A 39 8.96 -10.47 -0.55
N SER A 40 8.13 -11.41 -0.10
CA SER A 40 6.94 -11.83 -0.84
C SER A 40 5.74 -10.91 -0.58
N PHE A 41 4.80 -10.82 -1.53
CA PHE A 41 3.55 -10.12 -1.30
C PHE A 41 2.63 -10.92 -0.36
N ILE A 42 2.05 -10.22 0.61
CA ILE A 42 0.99 -10.77 1.45
C ILE A 42 -0.25 -10.93 0.57
N LYS A 43 -0.91 -12.09 0.65
CA LYS A 43 -2.15 -12.36 -0.08
C LYS A 43 -3.34 -12.28 0.87
N ASN A 44 -4.46 -11.73 0.39
CA ASN A 44 -5.74 -11.81 1.08
C ASN A 44 -6.34 -13.24 0.93
N PRO A 45 -7.43 -13.57 1.64
CA PRO A 45 -8.04 -14.92 1.58
C PRO A 45 -8.45 -15.38 0.18
N ASN A 46 -8.67 -14.45 -0.75
CA ASN A 46 -9.02 -14.74 -2.14
C ASN A 46 -7.78 -14.97 -3.03
N GLY A 47 -6.58 -15.01 -2.44
CA GLY A 47 -5.32 -15.23 -3.16
C GLY A 47 -4.76 -13.98 -3.87
N ASN A 48 -5.43 -12.83 -3.76
CA ASN A 48 -4.99 -11.57 -4.37
C ASN A 48 -3.98 -10.86 -3.47
N VAL A 49 -3.10 -10.05 -4.06
CA VAL A 49 -2.15 -9.22 -3.29
C VAL A 49 -2.92 -8.28 -2.36
N GLY A 50 -2.55 -8.30 -1.08
CA GLY A 50 -3.06 -7.40 -0.06
C GLY A 50 -2.59 -5.97 -0.33
N MET A 51 -3.53 -5.04 -0.28
CA MET A 51 -3.29 -3.63 -0.56
C MET A 51 -3.94 -2.76 0.52
N GLN A 52 -3.32 -1.62 0.79
CA GLN A 52 -3.89 -0.56 1.62
C GLN A 52 -3.92 0.76 0.84
N ILE A 53 -4.97 1.54 1.06
CA ILE A 53 -5.10 2.89 0.54
C ILE A 53 -4.83 3.83 1.71
N LEU A 54 -3.76 4.63 1.61
CA LEU A 54 -3.27 5.47 2.71
C LEU A 54 -2.88 6.85 2.17
N SER A 55 -3.04 7.86 3.01
CA SER A 55 -2.45 9.19 2.81
C SER A 55 -0.95 9.20 3.17
N ASP A 56 -0.24 10.22 2.70
CA ASP A 56 1.15 10.44 3.08
C ASP A 56 1.33 10.66 4.59
N GLU A 57 0.35 11.27 5.24
CA GLU A 57 0.36 11.51 6.69
C GLU A 57 0.22 10.20 7.48
N GLU A 58 -0.69 9.32 7.08
CA GLU A 58 -0.85 8.00 7.69
C GLU A 58 0.43 7.16 7.56
N VAL A 59 1.06 7.20 6.38
CA VAL A 59 2.32 6.50 6.14
C VAL A 59 3.45 7.09 6.98
N ALA A 60 3.58 8.41 7.02
CA ALA A 60 4.60 9.08 7.85
C ALA A 60 4.42 8.76 9.33
N ASN A 61 3.18 8.77 9.83
CA ASN A 61 2.88 8.41 11.21
C ASN A 61 3.19 6.95 11.50
N GLY A 62 2.77 6.02 10.63
CA GLY A 62 3.04 4.58 10.78
C GLY A 62 4.54 4.25 10.75
N ILE A 63 5.33 5.00 9.97
CA ILE A 63 6.80 4.88 9.99
C ILE A 63 7.38 5.42 11.30
N LYS A 64 6.89 6.57 11.77
CA LYS A 64 7.34 7.20 13.01
C LYS A 64 7.06 6.33 14.24
N THR A 65 5.93 5.61 14.27
CA THR A 65 5.54 4.70 15.36
C THR A 65 6.16 3.31 15.25
N GLY A 66 6.82 2.98 14.13
CA GLY A 66 7.41 1.66 13.88
C GLY A 66 6.40 0.59 13.45
N GLU A 67 5.15 0.98 13.19
CA GLU A 67 4.11 0.08 12.68
C GLU A 67 4.34 -0.29 11.22
N MET A 68 4.92 0.61 10.44
CA MET A 68 5.18 0.45 9.01
C MET A 68 6.64 0.72 8.64
N THR A 69 7.11 0.08 7.59
CA THR A 69 8.37 0.48 6.95
C THR A 69 8.34 0.15 5.46
N PHE A 70 9.06 0.94 4.65
CA PHE A 70 9.15 0.68 3.22
C PHE A 70 9.98 -0.58 2.97
N ALA A 71 9.47 -1.46 2.13
CA ALA A 71 10.25 -2.58 1.63
C ALA A 71 11.49 -2.04 0.90
N LYS A 72 12.67 -2.52 1.27
CA LYS A 72 13.90 -2.17 0.56
C LYS A 72 13.75 -2.62 -0.89
N SER A 73 14.03 -1.73 -1.83
CA SER A 73 14.06 -2.08 -3.25
C SER A 73 15.13 -3.14 -3.43
N THR A 74 14.73 -4.40 -3.66
CA THR A 74 15.63 -5.38 -4.23
C THR A 74 15.80 -4.96 -5.69
N GLY A 75 16.82 -4.14 -5.95
CA GLY A 75 17.18 -3.76 -7.31
C GLY A 75 17.34 -5.03 -8.14
N VAL A 76 16.54 -5.12 -9.20
CA VAL A 76 16.79 -6.00 -10.34
C VAL A 76 17.15 -5.09 -11.49
#